data_AF-A0A0U2WPQ2-F1
#
_entry.id   AF-A0A0U2WPQ2-F1
#
_cell.length_a   1.000
_cell.length_b   1.000
_cell.length_c   1.000
_cell.angle_alpha   90.00
_cell.angle_beta   90.00
_cell.angle_gamma   90.00
#
_symmetry.space_group_name_H-M   'P 1'
#
loop_
_entity.id
_entity.type
_entity.pdbx_description
1 polymer ?
#
loop_
_entity_poly.entity_id
_entity_poly.type
_entity_poly.pdbx_seq_one_letter_code
_entity_poly.pdbx_strand_id
1 'polypeptide(L)'
;MNDELDNLVAHLKAIPAGTKLTLLTENIFGAHIEKKITTCGEVRQHGYYTPGGGWGLYRTDGEDRECYEILVKPYRKQYSAWVKIGYTIKDYRLGW
;
A
#
# COMPACT_ATOMS: atom_id res chain seq x y z
N MET A 1 3.22 -3.51 15.71
CA MET A 1 2.36 -2.87 14.68
C MET A 1 3.13 -1.94 13.74
N ASN A 2 4.20 -1.24 14.16
CA ASN A 2 5.06 -0.49 13.22
C ASN A 2 5.96 -1.43 12.38
N ASP A 3 6.54 -2.45 13.01
CA ASP A 3 7.42 -3.40 12.32
C ASP A 3 6.73 -4.13 11.16
N GLU A 4 5.42 -4.40 11.26
CA GLU A 4 4.66 -5.08 10.21
C GLU A 4 4.47 -4.20 8.97
N LEU A 5 4.20 -2.90 9.16
CA LEU A 5 4.09 -1.94 8.06
C LEU A 5 5.45 -1.74 7.39
N ASP A 6 6.49 -1.53 8.18
CA ASP A 6 7.84 -1.30 7.68
C ASP A 6 8.36 -2.53 6.91
N ASN A 7 8.10 -3.73 7.42
CA ASN A 7 8.40 -4.98 6.72
C ASN A 7 7.61 -5.12 5.42
N LEU A 8 6.30 -4.81 5.43
CA LEU A 8 5.47 -4.86 4.21
C LEU A 8 5.97 -3.87 3.16
N VAL A 9 6.33 -2.65 3.55
CA VAL A 9 6.90 -1.65 2.64
C VAL A 9 8.24 -2.13 2.08
N ALA A 10 9.13 -2.66 2.92
CA ALA A 10 10.43 -3.18 2.49
C ALA A 10 10.28 -4.34 1.50
N HIS A 11 9.37 -5.27 1.78
CA HIS A 11 9.07 -6.38 0.89
C HIS A 11 8.51 -5.91 -0.45
N LEU A 12 7.53 -5.00 -0.44
CA LEU A 12 6.94 -4.45 -1.67
C LEU A 12 7.95 -3.65 -2.51
N LYS A 13 8.89 -2.93 -1.87
CA LYS A 13 10.00 -2.23 -2.56
C LYS A 13 10.93 -3.19 -3.30
N ALA A 14 11.10 -4.41 -2.80
CA ALA A 14 11.97 -5.41 -3.42
C ALA A 14 11.34 -6.12 -4.62
N ILE A 15 10.03 -5.94 -4.86
CA ILE A 15 9.32 -6.63 -5.95
C ILE A 15 9.56 -5.90 -7.28
N PRO A 16 10.12 -6.56 -8.31
CA PRO A 16 10.36 -5.94 -9.61
C PRO A 16 9.06 -5.51 -10.31
N ALA A 17 9.15 -4.44 -11.10
CA ALA A 17 8.07 -4.03 -12.01
C ALA A 17 7.62 -5.19 -12.91
N GLY A 18 6.34 -5.24 -13.25
CA GLY A 18 5.76 -6.32 -14.06
C GLY A 18 5.41 -7.58 -13.26
N THR A 19 5.81 -7.67 -11.99
CA THR A 19 5.44 -8.81 -11.14
C THR A 19 3.94 -8.84 -10.86
N LYS A 20 3.39 -10.04 -10.90
CA LYS A 20 1.98 -10.31 -10.70
C LYS A 20 1.70 -10.54 -9.22
N LEU A 21 0.79 -9.77 -8.63
CA LEU A 21 0.42 -9.89 -7.21
C LEU A 21 -1.10 -9.99 -7.04
N THR A 22 -1.52 -10.66 -5.97
CA THR A 22 -2.86 -10.47 -5.41
C THR A 22 -2.72 -9.77 -4.07
N LEU A 23 -3.26 -8.55 -3.98
CA LEU A 23 -3.27 -7.75 -2.76
C LEU A 23 -4.44 -8.17 -1.88
N LEU A 24 -4.18 -8.36 -0.60
CA LEU A 24 -5.20 -8.48 0.43
C LEU A 24 -5.49 -7.09 0.97
N THR A 25 -6.69 -6.59 0.69
CA THR A 25 -7.09 -5.22 1.03
C THR A 25 -8.27 -5.21 1.97
N GLU A 26 -8.36 -4.18 2.80
CA GLU A 26 -9.52 -3.93 3.67
C GLU A 26 -10.34 -2.77 3.10
N ASN A 27 -11.66 -2.94 3.03
CA ASN A 27 -12.57 -1.87 2.61
C ASN A 27 -13.01 -1.00 3.81
N ILE A 28 -13.77 0.05 3.55
CA ILE A 28 -14.27 0.98 4.59
C ILE A 28 -15.19 0.33 5.64
N PHE A 29 -15.67 -0.90 5.38
CA PHE A 29 -16.52 -1.66 6.29
C PHE A 29 -15.74 -2.77 7.03
N GLY A 30 -14.41 -2.79 6.91
CA GLY A 30 -13.56 -3.81 7.53
C GLY A 30 -13.56 -5.16 6.82
N ALA A 31 -14.17 -5.28 5.64
CA ALA A 31 -14.18 -6.54 4.90
C ALA A 31 -12.88 -6.71 4.10
N HIS A 32 -12.30 -7.90 4.19
CA HIS A 32 -11.13 -8.28 3.40
C HIS A 32 -11.55 -8.66 1.98
N ILE A 33 -10.92 -8.04 0.99
CA ILE A 33 -11.12 -8.30 -0.43
C ILE A 33 -9.77 -8.48 -1.13
N GLU A 34 -9.74 -9.40 -2.09
CA GLU A 34 -8.57 -9.65 -2.92
C GLU A 34 -8.58 -8.76 -4.18
N LYS A 35 -7.42 -8.20 -4.54
CA LYS A 35 -7.24 -7.43 -5.78
C LYS A 35 -6.05 -7.94 -6.58
N LYS A 36 -6.31 -8.44 -7.79
CA LYS A 36 -5.28 -8.84 -8.74
C LYS A 36 -4.65 -7.58 -9.38
N ILE A 37 -3.35 -7.42 -9.27
CA ILE A 37 -2.61 -6.26 -9.79
C ILE A 37 -1.25 -6.66 -10.32
N THR A 38 -0.75 -5.94 -11.32
CA THR A 38 0.68 -5.96 -11.70
C THR A 38 1.38 -4.78 -11.03
N THR A 39 2.50 -4.99 -10.34
CA THR A 39 3.29 -3.86 -9.80
C THR A 39 3.97 -3.08 -10.93
N CYS A 40 4.08 -1.77 -10.76
CA CYS A 40 4.87 -0.90 -11.62
C CYS A 40 6.31 -0.70 -11.10
N GLY A 41 6.68 -1.32 -9.97
CA GLY A 41 8.02 -1.27 -9.38
C GLY A 41 8.33 0.00 -8.60
N GLU A 42 7.33 0.83 -8.33
CA GLU A 42 7.50 2.09 -7.60
C GLU A 42 6.74 2.06 -6.28
N VAL A 43 7.46 2.31 -5.18
CA VAL A 43 6.92 2.49 -3.84
C VAL A 43 7.49 3.78 -3.28
N ARG A 44 6.63 4.68 -2.80
CA ARG A 44 7.05 5.99 -2.30
C ARG A 44 6.33 6.35 -1.00
N GLN A 45 6.96 7.22 -0.24
CA GLN A 45 6.29 7.93 0.85
C GLN A 45 5.37 9.00 0.24
N HIS A 46 4.14 9.09 0.73
CA HIS A 46 3.11 10.03 0.23
C HIS A 46 2.52 10.92 1.34
N GLY A 47 3.03 10.84 2.57
CA GLY A 47 2.60 11.69 3.65
C GLY A 47 2.64 10.99 4.99
N TYR A 48 1.79 11.43 5.90
CA TYR A 48 1.79 10.95 7.27
C TYR A 48 0.37 10.68 7.78
N TYR A 49 0.22 9.60 8.54
CA TYR A 49 -0.96 9.28 9.33
C TYR A 49 -0.84 9.91 10.71
N THR A 50 -1.88 10.64 11.12
CA THR A 50 -1.95 11.20 12.46
C THR A 50 -2.47 10.15 13.44
N PRO A 51 -2.14 10.24 14.74
CA PRO A 51 -2.65 9.31 15.76
C PRO A 51 -4.18 9.24 15.82
N GLY A 52 -4.87 10.33 15.48
CA GLY A 52 -6.33 10.41 15.40
C GLY A 52 -6.96 9.80 14.15
N GLY A 53 -6.17 9.12 13.30
CA GLY A 53 -6.65 8.47 12.07
C GLY A 53 -6.76 9.41 10.86
N GLY A 54 -6.26 10.63 10.97
CA GLY A 54 -6.14 11.57 9.86
C GLY A 54 -4.99 11.21 8.93
N TRP A 55 -4.99 11.82 7.74
CA TRP A 55 -3.88 11.74 6.79
C TRP A 55 -3.54 13.13 6.30
N GLY A 56 -2.24 13.45 6.23
CA GLY A 56 -1.73 14.73 5.76
C GLY A 56 -0.48 14.57 4.89
N LEU A 57 -0.21 15.56 4.04
CA LEU A 57 1.00 15.58 3.20
C LEU A 57 2.25 15.88 4.00
N TYR A 58 2.11 16.68 5.05
CA TYR A 58 3.21 17.14 5.89
C TYR A 58 3.07 16.57 7.28
N ARG A 59 4.22 16.38 7.93
CA ARG A 59 4.27 16.04 9.33
C ARG A 59 3.81 17.24 10.16
N THR A 60 2.84 17.02 11.03
CA THR A 60 2.27 18.02 11.93
C THR A 60 2.65 17.76 13.39
N ASP A 61 2.88 16.50 13.75
CA ASP A 61 3.28 16.05 15.08
C ASP A 61 4.44 15.04 14.99
N GLY A 62 5.26 14.94 16.05
CA GLY A 62 6.29 13.92 16.18
C GLY A 62 5.74 12.49 16.23
N GLU A 63 4.49 12.32 16.64
CA GLU A 63 3.80 11.02 16.66
C GLU A 63 3.24 10.57 15.30
N ASP A 64 3.24 11.48 14.31
CA ASP A 64 2.77 11.17 12.96
C ASP A 64 3.63 10.07 12.33
N ARG A 65 2.96 9.11 11.67
CA ARG A 65 3.58 7.92 11.07
C ARG A 65 3.63 8.03 9.56
N GLU A 66 4.69 7.55 8.94
CA GLU A 66 4.80 7.61 7.48
C GLU A 66 3.72 6.77 6.78
N CYS A 67 3.16 7.35 5.72
CA CYS A 67 2.23 6.72 4.80
C CYS A 67 2.97 6.39 3.51
N TYR A 68 2.98 5.13 3.13
CA TYR A 68 3.56 4.66 1.88
C TYR A 68 2.49 4.22 0.89
N GLU A 69 2.81 4.29 -0.39
CA GLU A 69 1.96 3.79 -1.47
C GLU A 69 2.78 3.10 -2.56
N ILE A 70 2.15 2.13 -3.23
CA ILE A 70 2.71 1.39 -4.36
C ILE A 70 1.94 1.74 -5.64
N LEU A 71 2.68 1.93 -6.74
CA LEU A 71 2.10 2.10 -8.06
C LEU A 71 1.78 0.73 -8.66
N VAL A 72 0.52 0.52 -9.02
CA VAL A 72 0.05 -0.75 -9.56
C VAL A 72 -0.84 -0.55 -10.78
N LYS A 73 -0.90 -1.57 -11.64
CA LYS A 73 -1.89 -1.69 -12.71
C LYS A 73 -2.92 -2.77 -12.33
N PRO A 74 -4.16 -2.39 -11.97
CA PRO A 74 -5.17 -3.38 -11.63
C PRO A 74 -5.51 -4.29 -12.81
N TYR A 75 -5.87 -5.54 -12.51
CA TYR A 75 -6.24 -6.52 -13.53
C TYR A 75 -7.38 -6.00 -14.42
N ARG A 76 -7.20 -6.14 -15.74
CA ARG A 76 -8.11 -5.63 -16.78
C ARG A 76 -8.35 -4.12 -16.79
N LYS A 77 -7.55 -3.33 -16.07
CA LYS A 77 -7.59 -1.87 -16.14
C LYS A 77 -6.44 -1.34 -16.99
N GLN A 78 -6.72 -0.28 -17.75
CA GLN A 78 -5.75 0.35 -18.64
C GLN A 78 -4.74 1.20 -17.86
N TYR A 79 -5.23 1.92 -16.85
CA TYR A 79 -4.46 2.92 -16.11
C TYR A 79 -3.86 2.35 -14.82
N SER A 80 -2.70 2.88 -14.47
CA SER A 80 -2.07 2.66 -13.17
C SER A 80 -2.74 3.50 -12.08
N ALA A 81 -2.65 3.04 -10.84
CA ALA A 81 -3.15 3.72 -9.66
C ALA A 81 -2.19 3.54 -8.50
N TRP A 82 -2.11 4.57 -7.65
CA TRP A 82 -1.42 4.49 -6.37
C TRP A 82 -2.34 3.86 -5.32
N VAL A 83 -1.79 2.92 -4.55
CA VAL A 83 -2.54 2.22 -3.49
C VAL A 83 -1.76 2.30 -2.19
N LYS A 84 -2.44 2.76 -1.13
CA LYS A 84 -1.83 2.97 0.20
C LYS A 84 -1.51 1.66 0.90
N ILE A 85 -0.29 1.52 1.38
CA ILE A 85 0.23 0.38 2.14
C ILE A 85 -0.12 0.56 3.63
N GLY A 86 -0.53 -0.51 4.31
CA GLY A 86 -0.95 -0.50 5.73
C GLY A 86 -2.40 -0.04 5.94
N TYR A 87 -2.85 0.96 5.18
CA TYR A 87 -4.24 1.40 5.22
C TYR A 87 -5.15 0.55 4.34
N THR A 88 -4.91 0.57 3.02
CA THR A 88 -5.69 -0.23 2.08
C THR A 88 -5.12 -1.63 1.94
N ILE A 89 -3.81 -1.77 1.77
CA ILE A 89 -3.14 -3.06 1.63
C ILE A 89 -2.74 -3.55 3.02
N LYS A 90 -3.24 -4.72 3.41
CA LYS A 90 -2.87 -5.39 4.67
C LYS A 90 -1.78 -6.42 4.44
N ASP A 91 -1.82 -7.10 3.30
CA ASP A 91 -0.84 -8.12 2.93
C ASP A 91 -0.89 -8.39 1.41
N TYR A 92 -0.03 -9.27 0.89
CA TYR A 92 -0.01 -9.68 -0.51
C TYR A 92 0.42 -11.13 -0.70
N ARG A 93 0.02 -11.71 -1.83
CA ARG A 93 0.56 -12.98 -2.34
C ARG A 93 1.13 -12.82 -3.74
N LEU A 94 2.19 -13.57 -4.04
CA LEU A 94 2.75 -13.65 -5.39
C LEU A 94 1.79 -14.40 -6.32
N GLY A 95 1.65 -13.90 -7.55
CA GLY A 95 0.75 -14.46 -8.56
C GLY A 95 -0.73 -14.14 -8.34
N TRP A 96 -1.55 -14.61 -9.27
CA TRP A 96 -3.01 -14.54 -9.22
C TRP A 96 -3.68 -15.65 -10.02
#